data_AF-A0A1V0QEQ5-F1
#
_entry.id   AF-A0A1V0QEQ5-F1
#
_cell.length_a   1.000
_cell.length_b   1.000
_cell.length_c   1.000
_cell.angle_alpha   90.00
_cell.angle_beta   90.00
_cell.angle_gamma   90.00
#
_symmetry.space_group_name_H-M   'P 1'
#
loop_
_entity.id
_entity.type
_entity.pdbx_description
1 polymer ?
#
loop_
_entity_poly.entity_id
_entity_poly.type
_entity_poly.pdbx_seq_one_letter_code
_entity_poly.pdbx_strand_id
1 'polypeptide(L)'
;MVKIRKSEKRELISNALSQVGLAGYEKRKIYTLSGGEQQRVALAKIIVKSPKIILADEPTGSLDEVNRDYVLKVLEKFNEEGKTVIVVTHDSCVASCAKRHICL
;
A
#
# COMPACT_ATOMS: atom_id res chain seq x y z
N MET A 1 -6.54 -0.81 22.73
CA MET A 1 -5.90 0.16 21.80
C MET A 1 -4.77 0.86 22.55
N VAL A 2 -3.52 0.66 22.12
CA VAL A 2 -2.36 1.35 22.71
C VAL A 2 -2.47 2.85 22.42
N LYS A 3 -2.35 3.69 23.46
CA LYS A 3 -2.44 5.15 23.36
C LYS A 3 -1.09 5.69 22.87
N ILE A 4 -0.90 5.73 21.55
CA ILE A 4 0.33 6.23 20.92
C ILE A 4 0.47 7.74 21.17
N ARG A 5 1.66 8.20 21.58
CA ARG A 5 1.91 9.63 21.80
C ARG A 5 1.89 10.40 20.47
N LYS A 6 1.53 11.69 20.51
CA LYS A 6 1.42 12.52 19.29
C LYS A 6 2.72 12.62 18.50
N SER A 7 3.87 12.65 19.19
CA SER A 7 5.20 12.64 18.57
C SER A 7 5.49 11.32 17.86
N GLU A 8 5.29 10.21 18.56
CA GLU A 8 5.49 8.85 18.05
C GLU A 8 4.61 8.54 16.83
N LYS A 9 3.36 9.01 16.83
CA LYS A 9 2.47 8.89 15.67
C LYS A 9 3.00 9.65 14.45
N ARG A 10 3.59 10.83 14.63
CA ARG A 10 4.15 11.63 13.52
C ARG A 10 5.38 10.94 12.92
N GLU A 11 6.24 10.41 13.77
CA GLU A 11 7.42 9.67 13.34
C GLU A 11 7.02 8.41 12.54
N LEU A 12 6.03 7.66 13.03
CA LEU A 12 5.51 6.48 12.36
C LEU A 12 4.90 6.81 10.99
N ILE A 13 4.17 7.92 10.86
CA ILE A 13 3.64 8.40 9.58
C ILE A 13 4.77 8.82 8.63
N SER A 14 5.78 9.55 9.12
CA SER A 14 6.91 10.00 8.31
C SER A 14 7.72 8.82 7.78
N ASN A 15 7.99 7.82 8.64
CA ASN A 15 8.65 6.58 8.26
C ASN A 15 7.85 5.80 7.21
N ALA A 16 6.52 5.69 7.38
CA ALA A 16 5.67 5.02 6.41
C ALA A 16 5.63 5.74 5.05
N LEU A 17 5.59 7.07 5.04
CA LEU A 17 5.66 7.87 3.81
C LEU A 17 7.02 7.74 3.13
N SER A 18 8.11 7.70 3.89
CA SER A 18 9.46 7.47 3.36
C SER A 18 9.59 6.10 2.70
N GLN A 19 9.03 5.04 3.31
CA GLN A 19 9.01 3.70 2.72
C GLN A 19 8.28 3.63 1.37
N VAL A 20 7.33 4.54 1.15
CA VAL A 20 6.60 4.65 -0.13
C VAL A 20 7.16 5.71 -1.09
N GLY A 21 8.34 6.26 -0.81
CA GLY A 21 8.97 7.27 -1.65
C GLY A 21 8.26 8.63 -1.65
N LEU A 22 7.48 8.92 -0.60
CA LEU A 22 6.74 10.18 -0.41
C LEU A 22 7.24 10.95 0.82
N ALA A 23 8.54 10.89 1.11
CA ALA A 23 9.14 11.66 2.19
C ALA A 23 8.83 13.17 2.03
N GLY A 24 8.38 13.82 3.11
CA GLY A 24 8.01 15.26 3.08
C GLY A 24 6.54 15.53 2.69
N TYR A 25 5.73 14.51 2.42
CA TYR A 25 4.33 14.68 2.00
C TYR A 25 3.35 14.78 3.18
N GLU A 26 3.83 14.83 4.43
CA GLU A 26 3.01 14.78 5.65
C GLU A 26 1.94 15.88 5.71
N LYS A 27 2.19 17.03 5.07
CA LYS A 27 1.31 18.20 5.06
C LYS A 27 0.64 18.45 3.70
N ARG A 28 0.93 17.64 2.67
CA ARG A 28 0.29 17.79 1.36
C ARG A 28 -1.17 17.35 1.43
N LYS A 29 -2.03 18.02 0.68
CA LYS A 29 -3.46 17.70 0.62
C LYS A 29 -3.68 16.61 -0.42
N ILE A 30 -4.53 15.63 -0.12
CA ILE A 30 -4.72 14.45 -0.98
C ILE A 30 -5.13 14.83 -2.41
N TYR A 31 -5.99 15.84 -2.57
CA TYR A 31 -6.46 16.29 -3.88
C TYR A 31 -5.38 16.96 -4.75
N THR A 32 -4.21 17.28 -4.19
CA THR A 32 -3.07 17.82 -4.96
C THR A 32 -2.11 16.73 -5.42
N LEU A 33 -2.39 15.47 -5.09
CA LEU A 33 -1.53 14.33 -5.41
C LEU A 33 -1.99 13.66 -6.71
N SER A 34 -1.04 13.16 -7.50
CA SER A 34 -1.33 12.30 -8.65
C SER A 34 -2.01 11.00 -8.21
N GLY A 35 -2.65 10.28 -9.14
CA GLY A 35 -3.28 8.98 -8.82
C GLY A 35 -2.31 7.99 -8.17
N GLY A 36 -1.10 7.86 -8.73
CA GLY A 36 -0.05 7.00 -8.16
C GLY A 36 0.47 7.45 -6.79
N GLU A 37 0.52 8.76 -6.54
CA GLU A 37 0.86 9.27 -5.21
C GLU A 37 -0.26 8.97 -4.19
N GLN A 38 -1.53 9.12 -4.57
CA GLN A 38 -2.67 8.77 -3.70
C GLN A 38 -2.63 7.29 -3.31
N GLN A 39 -2.25 6.42 -4.25
CA GLN A 39 -2.10 4.99 -4.05
C GLN A 39 -0.95 4.66 -3.09
N ARG A 40 0.20 5.32 -3.27
CA ARG A 40 1.32 5.21 -2.32
C ARG A 40 0.96 5.70 -0.92
N VAL A 41 0.16 6.76 -0.79
CA VAL A 41 -0.41 7.18 0.50
C VAL A 41 -1.33 6.11 1.10
N ALA A 42 -2.11 5.40 0.28
CA ALA A 42 -2.93 4.27 0.74
C ALA A 42 -2.06 3.12 1.27
N LEU A 43 -0.94 2.80 0.60
CA LEU A 43 0.04 1.83 1.11
C LEU A 43 0.67 2.29 2.43
N ALA A 44 1.07 3.55 2.55
CA ALA A 44 1.59 4.10 3.81
C ALA A 44 0.59 3.96 4.96
N LYS A 45 -0.72 4.13 4.71
CA LYS A 45 -1.76 3.88 5.70
C LYS A 45 -1.80 2.42 6.17
N ILE A 46 -1.58 1.46 5.26
CA ILE A 46 -1.52 0.03 5.61
C ILE A 46 -0.29 -0.24 6.49
N ILE A 47 0.88 0.32 6.17
CA ILE A 47 2.10 0.23 6.99
C ILE A 47 1.82 0.74 8.40
N VAL A 48 1.20 1.92 8.52
CA VAL A 48 0.89 2.56 9.80
C VAL A 48 -0.07 1.72 10.64
N LYS A 49 -1.11 1.16 10.03
CA LYS A 49 -2.13 0.38 10.74
C LYS A 49 -1.68 -1.05 11.05
N SER A 50 -0.72 -1.58 10.30
CA SER A 50 -0.24 -2.96 10.35
C SER A 50 -1.37 -3.99 10.51
N PRO A 51 -2.36 -4.03 9.60
CA PRO A 51 -3.45 -4.97 9.69
C PRO A 51 -2.98 -6.41 9.42
N LYS A 52 -3.67 -7.40 9.98
CA LYS A 52 -3.42 -8.83 9.70
C LYS A 52 -3.91 -9.26 8.31
N ILE A 53 -4.94 -8.59 7.79
CA ILE A 53 -5.57 -8.86 6.50
C ILE A 53 -5.62 -7.57 5.69
N ILE A 54 -5.21 -7.65 4.43
CA ILE A 54 -5.22 -6.56 3.46
C ILE A 54 -6.11 -6.99 2.30
N LEU A 55 -7.13 -6.19 2.03
CA LEU A 55 -8.02 -6.34 0.88
C LEU A 55 -7.67 -5.24 -0.11
N ALA A 56 -7.35 -5.64 -1.33
CA ALA A 56 -6.85 -4.78 -2.38
C ALA A 56 -7.71 -4.96 -3.62
N ASP A 57 -8.66 -4.05 -3.83
CA ASP A 57 -9.57 -4.05 -4.98
C ASP A 57 -8.98 -3.20 -6.10
N GLU A 58 -8.64 -3.84 -7.22
CA GLU A 58 -7.92 -3.26 -8.36
C GLU A 58 -6.76 -2.34 -7.94
N PRO A 59 -5.79 -2.84 -7.14
CA PRO A 59 -4.77 -2.03 -6.50
C PRO A 59 -3.71 -1.49 -7.45
N THR A 60 -3.87 -1.69 -8.75
CA THR A 60 -2.99 -1.18 -9.81
C THR A 60 -3.79 -0.54 -10.94
N GLY A 61 -5.10 -0.39 -10.78
CA GLY A 61 -5.95 0.25 -11.77
C GLY A 61 -5.47 1.68 -12.06
N SER A 62 -5.34 2.00 -13.35
CA SER A 62 -4.90 3.33 -13.84
C SER A 62 -3.44 3.71 -13.49
N LEU A 63 -2.60 2.76 -13.07
CA LEU A 63 -1.16 2.97 -12.90
C LEU A 63 -0.38 2.64 -14.18
N ASP A 64 0.74 3.34 -14.37
CA ASP A 64 1.79 2.87 -15.29
C ASP A 64 2.50 1.62 -14.74
N GLU A 65 3.29 0.95 -15.59
CA GLU A 65 3.97 -0.30 -15.26
C GLU A 65 4.90 -0.16 -14.05
N VAL A 66 5.62 0.97 -13.96
CA VAL A 66 6.59 1.21 -12.88
C VAL A 66 5.89 1.32 -11.53
N ASN A 67 4.79 2.07 -11.46
CA ASN A 67 4.01 2.21 -10.23
C ASN A 67 3.25 0.92 -9.92
N ARG A 68 2.74 0.19 -10.93
CA ARG A 68 2.12 -1.14 -10.73
C ARG A 68 3.10 -2.08 -10.04
N ASP A 69 4.28 -2.26 -10.62
CA ASP A 69 5.28 -3.20 -10.10
C ASP A 69 5.75 -2.80 -8.70
N TYR A 70 5.81 -1.50 -8.42
CA TYR A 70 6.07 -0.99 -7.08
C TYR A 70 4.98 -1.42 -6.08
N VAL A 71 3.70 -1.24 -6.40
CA VAL A 71 2.59 -1.64 -5.53
C VAL A 71 2.62 -3.15 -5.28
N LEU A 72 2.84 -3.95 -6.32
CA LEU A 72 2.90 -5.41 -6.20
C LEU A 72 4.01 -5.86 -5.27
N LYS A 73 5.22 -5.30 -5.40
CA LYS A 73 6.34 -5.58 -4.48
C LYS A 73 6.02 -5.26 -3.02
N VAL A 74 5.28 -4.18 -2.76
CA VAL A 74 4.86 -3.82 -1.40
C VAL A 74 3.84 -4.83 -0.86
N LEU A 75 2.87 -5.24 -1.67
CA LEU A 75 1.89 -6.26 -1.29
C LEU A 75 2.54 -7.62 -1.04
N GLU A 76 3.51 -8.01 -1.87
CA GLU A 76 4.30 -9.23 -1.70
C GLU A 76 5.07 -9.20 -0.38
N LYS A 77 5.78 -8.10 -0.11
CA LYS A 77 6.49 -7.91 1.17
C LYS A 77 5.56 -8.04 2.38
N PHE A 78 4.34 -7.50 2.30
CA PHE A 78 3.37 -7.69 3.38
C PHE A 78 2.99 -9.15 3.58
N ASN A 79 2.88 -9.93 2.50
CA ASN A 79 2.65 -11.36 2.61
C ASN A 79 3.84 -12.10 3.22
N GLU A 80 5.08 -11.74 2.87
CA GLU A 80 6.29 -12.28 3.48
C GLU A 80 6.40 -11.96 4.98
N GLU A 81 5.92 -10.79 5.41
CA GLU A 81 5.80 -10.41 6.82
C GLU A 81 4.68 -11.16 7.58
N GLY A 82 4.00 -12.12 6.93
CA GLY A 82 2.97 -12.96 7.53
C GLY A 82 1.56 -12.36 7.49
N LYS A 83 1.33 -11.28 6.72
CA LYS A 83 0.00 -10.71 6.52
C LYS A 83 -0.75 -11.49 5.43
N THR A 84 -2.06 -11.60 5.58
CA THR A 84 -2.92 -12.14 4.51
C THR A 84 -3.25 -11.02 3.54
N VAL A 85 -2.97 -11.23 2.26
CA VAL A 85 -3.27 -10.27 1.18
C VAL A 85 -4.25 -10.92 0.21
N ILE A 86 -5.37 -10.26 -0.04
CA ILE A 86 -6.37 -10.67 -1.02
C ILE A 86 -6.45 -9.55 -2.06
N VAL A 87 -6.17 -9.90 -3.31
CA VAL A 87 -6.23 -8.97 -4.44
C VAL A 87 -7.39 -9.38 -5.34
N VAL A 88 -8.22 -8.41 -5.70
CA VAL A 88 -9.21 -8.52 -6.78
C VAL A 88 -8.62 -7.80 -7.99
N THR A 89 -8.53 -8.50 -9.12
CA THR A 89 -8.01 -7.93 -10.35
C THR A 89 -8.51 -8.68 -11.59
N HIS A 90 -8.59 -7.98 -12.72
CA HIS A 90 -8.72 -8.56 -14.05
C HIS A 90 -7.37 -8.66 -14.81
N ASP A 91 -6.27 -8.15 -14.25
CA ASP A 91 -4.95 -8.17 -14.88
C ASP A 91 -4.23 -9.50 -14.62
N SER A 92 -3.97 -10.26 -15.69
CA SER A 92 -3.24 -11.53 -15.64
C SER A 92 -1.83 -11.42 -15.06
N CYS A 93 -1.15 -10.27 -15.26
CA CYS A 93 0.18 -10.02 -14.71
C CYS A 93 0.10 -9.92 -13.19
N VAL A 94 -0.85 -9.14 -12.67
CA VAL A 94 -1.10 -9.02 -11.23
C VAL A 94 -1.49 -10.36 -10.62
N ALA A 95 -2.38 -11.10 -11.29
CA ALA A 95 -2.79 -12.42 -10.84
C ALA A 95 -1.59 -13.37 -10.72
N SER A 96 -0.66 -13.36 -11.68
CA SER A 96 0.52 -14.24 -11.69
C SER A 96 1.47 -14.07 -10.50
N CYS A 97 1.42 -12.92 -9.81
CA CYS A 97 2.19 -12.68 -8.59
C CYS A 97 1.58 -13.35 -7.35
N ALA A 98 0.33 -13.83 -7.41
CA ALA A 98 -0.35 -14.41 -6.27
C ALA A 98 0.00 -15.90 -6.09
N LYS A 99 0.12 -16.33 -4.83
CA LYS A 99 0.39 -17.74 -4.49
C LYS A 99 -0.81 -18.66 -4.69
N ARG A 100 -2.01 -18.10 -4.82
CA ARG A 100 -3.28 -18.83 -4.98
C ARG A 100 -4.23 -18.00 -5.83
N HIS A 101 -4.85 -18.62 -6.84
CA HIS A 101 -5.87 -17.99 -7.68
C HIS A 101 -7.26 -18.54 -7.35
N ILE A 102 -8.27 -17.67 -7.41
CA ILE A 102 -9.68 -18.02 -7.29
C ILE A 102 -10.39 -17.31 -8.44
N CYS A 103 -11.08 -18.06 -9.28
CA CYS A 103 -11.87 -17.54 -10.40
C CYS A 103 -13.36 -17.74 -10.09
N LEU A 104 -14.18 -16.74 -10.40
CA LEU A 104 -15.64 -16.74 -10.22
C LEU A 104 -16.34 -16.69 -11.58
#